data_AF-T2M669-F1
#
_entry.id   AF-T2M669-F1
#
_cell.length_a   1.000
_cell.length_b   1.000
_cell.length_c   1.000
_cell.angle_alpha   90.00
_cell.angle_beta   90.00
_cell.angle_gamma   90.00
#
_symmetry.space_group_name_H-M   'P 1'
#
loop_
_entity.id
_entity.type
_entity.pdbx_description
1 polymer ?
#
loop_
_entity_poly.entity_id
_entity_poly.type
_entity_poly.pdbx_seq_one_letter_code
_entity_poly.pdbx_strand_id
1 'polypeptide(L)'
;MMNILATLILLVTQVHQSQCFVEGLYCGEESCYDVLQVSRDASRSDLSKAYRKLAKLYHPDVSKHEDADIKFRKVATAYEILRDDEQRKDYDYMLDNPEEAYYHYYKYYKRRLTPKVDVRIVVAVTITIISILQYLQKRHRYEEAINYAMQNPKFRNQAMQVIHQEGLLSSNINTKKNKNKKSKDERKQEEERVLREIVEDSIDIKGGYSKPTYQDVLWIQLVVLPFYLVVYVKWLLRWIWKFWFLKLEYGMEEKEYLTYKGLGFTQQYWEALDKYSKENYLSRDLWKKENLESYKLELEQEYRVKLAESGRHKMWRRYMKKGGPGQMSFAED
;
A
#
# COMPACT_ATOMS: atom_id res chain seq x y z
N MET A 1 6.99 -66.02 -52.28
CA MET A 1 6.09 -65.54 -51.20
C MET A 1 6.75 -65.50 -49.82
N MET A 2 7.67 -66.40 -49.47
CA MET A 2 8.29 -66.43 -48.12
C MET A 2 9.19 -65.23 -47.79
N ASN A 3 9.89 -64.64 -48.77
CA ASN A 3 10.75 -63.47 -48.54
C ASN A 3 9.98 -62.15 -48.31
N ILE A 4 8.77 -62.02 -48.85
CA ILE A 4 7.96 -60.79 -48.70
C ILE A 4 7.35 -60.72 -47.30
N LEU A 5 6.98 -61.88 -46.74
CA LEU A 5 6.52 -62.01 -45.35
C LEU A 5 7.66 -61.76 -44.35
N ALA A 6 8.87 -62.23 -44.63
CA ALA A 6 10.03 -61.96 -43.78
C ALA A 6 10.43 -60.48 -43.77
N THR A 7 10.36 -59.78 -44.91
CA THR A 7 10.62 -58.34 -44.97
C THR A 7 9.52 -57.50 -44.32
N LEU A 8 8.26 -57.94 -44.39
CA LEU A 8 7.15 -57.30 -43.68
C LEU A 8 7.27 -57.47 -42.15
N ILE A 9 7.70 -58.64 -41.67
CA ILE A 9 7.91 -58.89 -40.24
C ILE A 9 9.10 -58.08 -39.70
N LEU A 10 10.17 -57.91 -40.48
CA LEU A 10 11.32 -57.08 -40.08
C LEU A 10 10.96 -55.58 -40.00
N LEU A 11 10.05 -55.12 -40.85
CA LEU A 11 9.52 -53.74 -40.85
C LEU A 11 8.62 -53.45 -39.63
N VAL A 12 7.90 -54.45 -39.12
CA VAL A 12 7.04 -54.29 -37.93
C VAL A 12 7.84 -54.27 -36.61
N THR A 13 9.06 -54.81 -36.59
CA THR A 13 9.91 -54.80 -35.39
C THR A 13 10.66 -53.49 -35.13
N GLN A 14 10.61 -52.52 -36.05
CA GLN A 14 11.13 -51.18 -35.79
C GLN A 14 10.07 -50.28 -35.12
N VAL A 15 9.49 -50.75 -34.02
CA VAL A 15 8.88 -49.84 -33.04
C VAL A 15 10.05 -49.11 -32.39
N HIS A 16 10.52 -48.03 -33.03
CA HIS A 16 11.42 -47.10 -32.38
C HIS A 16 10.67 -46.59 -31.15
N GLN A 17 11.25 -46.83 -29.97
CA GLN A 17 10.87 -46.10 -28.77
C GLN A 17 10.94 -44.63 -29.13
N SER A 18 9.77 -44.04 -29.34
CA SER A 18 9.64 -42.62 -29.61
C SER A 18 9.97 -41.95 -28.28
N GLN A 19 11.25 -41.65 -28.05
CA GLN A 19 11.65 -40.83 -26.93
C GLN A 19 10.96 -39.48 -27.14
N CYS A 20 9.87 -39.25 -26.40
CA CYS A 20 9.05 -38.06 -26.54
C CYS A 20 9.79 -36.90 -25.86
N PHE A 21 10.81 -36.40 -26.54
CA PHE A 21 11.49 -35.18 -26.16
C PHE A 21 10.66 -33.99 -26.64
N VAL A 22 10.31 -33.11 -25.70
CA VAL A 22 9.57 -31.89 -26.01
C VAL A 22 10.58 -30.77 -26.27
N GLU A 23 10.58 -30.25 -27.50
CA GLU A 23 11.41 -29.10 -27.86
C GLU A 23 11.14 -27.92 -26.90
N GLY A 24 12.20 -27.38 -26.29
CA GLY A 24 12.13 -26.30 -25.30
C GLY A 24 12.01 -26.73 -23.83
N LEU A 25 11.89 -28.03 -23.54
CA LEU A 25 11.91 -28.58 -22.18
C LEU A 25 13.26 -29.24 -21.88
N TYR A 26 13.82 -28.99 -20.68
CA TYR A 26 15.12 -29.53 -20.27
C TYR A 26 16.23 -29.32 -21.32
N CYS A 27 16.74 -30.39 -21.93
CA CYS A 27 17.80 -30.37 -22.95
C CYS A 27 17.27 -30.38 -24.40
N GLY A 28 15.96 -30.23 -24.59
CA GLY A 28 15.31 -30.23 -25.90
C GLY A 28 15.22 -31.64 -26.47
N GLU A 29 15.67 -31.83 -27.71
CA GLU A 29 15.56 -33.06 -28.49
C GLU A 29 16.54 -34.18 -28.10
N GLU A 30 17.48 -33.90 -27.19
CA GLU A 30 18.51 -34.85 -26.74
C GLU A 30 18.40 -35.10 -25.23
N SER A 31 18.75 -36.31 -24.79
CA SER A 31 18.85 -36.59 -23.35
C SER A 31 19.97 -35.77 -22.71
N CYS A 32 19.72 -35.20 -21.52
CA CYS A 32 20.74 -34.49 -20.75
C CYS A 32 21.91 -35.39 -20.36
N TYR A 33 21.69 -36.70 -20.23
CA TYR A 33 22.74 -37.69 -19.99
C TYR A 33 23.64 -37.85 -21.22
N ASP A 34 23.04 -37.88 -22.42
CA ASP A 34 23.75 -38.01 -23.68
C ASP A 34 24.55 -36.74 -24.01
N VAL A 35 23.96 -35.56 -23.74
CA VAL A 35 24.64 -34.26 -23.88
C VAL A 35 25.91 -34.20 -23.02
N LEU A 36 25.88 -34.75 -21.81
CA LEU A 36 27.05 -34.83 -20.93
C LEU A 36 27.92 -36.08 -21.16
N GLN A 37 27.51 -37.01 -22.02
CA GLN A 37 28.19 -38.29 -22.28
C GLN A 37 28.40 -39.11 -21.00
N VAL A 38 27.36 -39.21 -20.16
CA VAL A 38 27.39 -39.89 -18.87
C VAL A 38 26.20 -40.85 -18.74
N SER A 39 26.37 -41.92 -17.97
CA SER A 39 25.27 -42.85 -17.69
C SER A 39 24.22 -42.22 -16.76
N ARG A 40 22.98 -42.74 -16.80
CA ARG A 40 21.91 -42.41 -15.85
C ARG A 40 22.30 -42.68 -14.40
N ASP A 41 23.24 -43.59 -14.15
CA ASP A 41 23.77 -43.90 -12.81
C ASP A 41 24.98 -43.05 -12.40
N ALA A 42 25.37 -42.05 -13.21
CA ALA A 42 26.56 -41.26 -12.95
C ALA A 42 26.48 -40.50 -11.61
N SER A 43 27.59 -40.53 -10.88
CA SER A 43 27.73 -39.80 -9.61
C SER A 43 27.85 -38.28 -9.84
N ARG A 44 27.57 -37.46 -8.82
CA ARG A 44 27.77 -36.00 -8.90
C ARG A 44 29.21 -35.62 -9.28
N SER A 45 30.20 -36.40 -8.86
CA SER A 45 31.60 -36.18 -9.26
C SER A 45 31.83 -36.42 -10.74
N ASP A 46 31.19 -37.44 -11.32
CA ASP A 46 31.34 -37.76 -12.75
C ASP A 46 30.63 -36.73 -13.62
N LEU A 47 29.44 -36.28 -13.21
CA LEU A 47 28.75 -35.15 -13.84
C LEU A 47 29.62 -33.89 -13.86
N SER A 48 30.27 -33.54 -12.74
CA SER A 48 31.13 -32.35 -12.67
C SER A 48 32.38 -32.49 -13.55
N LYS A 49 32.99 -33.68 -13.62
CA LYS A 49 34.14 -33.94 -14.49
C LYS A 49 33.76 -33.84 -15.97
N ALA A 50 32.65 -34.46 -16.37
CA ALA A 50 32.15 -34.44 -17.73
C ALA A 50 31.81 -33.01 -18.17
N TYR A 51 31.08 -32.27 -17.32
CA TYR A 51 30.77 -30.85 -17.56
C TYR A 51 32.04 -30.02 -17.78
N ARG A 52 33.04 -30.11 -16.90
CA ARG A 52 34.30 -29.34 -17.05
C ARG A 52 35.03 -29.66 -18.36
N LYS A 53 35.05 -30.93 -18.76
CA LYS A 53 35.69 -31.37 -20.01
C LYS A 53 35.00 -30.78 -21.24
N LEU A 54 33.67 -30.89 -21.29
CA LEU A 54 32.86 -30.40 -22.42
C LEU A 54 32.76 -28.87 -22.45
N ALA A 55 32.66 -28.22 -21.28
CA ALA A 55 32.66 -26.77 -21.17
C ALA A 55 33.97 -26.15 -21.66
N LYS A 56 35.13 -26.78 -21.40
CA LYS A 56 36.43 -26.34 -21.94
C LYS A 56 36.52 -26.55 -23.46
N LEU A 57 35.93 -27.64 -23.97
CA LEU A 57 35.93 -27.97 -25.40
C LEU A 57 35.06 -27.00 -26.23
N TYR A 58 33.87 -26.66 -25.72
CA TYR A 58 32.90 -25.80 -26.40
C TYR A 58 32.90 -24.36 -25.90
N HIS A 59 33.90 -23.94 -25.11
CA HIS A 59 33.97 -22.56 -24.61
C HIS A 59 34.00 -21.57 -25.79
N PRO A 60 33.14 -20.53 -25.81
CA PRO A 60 33.04 -19.62 -26.96
C PRO A 60 34.37 -18.92 -27.29
N ASP A 61 35.20 -18.63 -26.28
CA ASP A 61 36.48 -17.95 -26.48
C ASP A 61 37.62 -18.85 -27.00
N VAL A 62 37.50 -20.18 -26.88
CA VAL A 62 38.62 -21.12 -27.14
C VAL A 62 38.29 -22.11 -28.26
N SER A 63 37.02 -22.43 -28.44
CA SER A 63 36.54 -23.38 -29.43
C SER A 63 36.58 -22.79 -30.84
N LYS A 64 36.94 -23.63 -31.82
CA LYS A 64 36.88 -23.30 -33.26
C LYS A 64 35.63 -23.83 -33.96
N HIS A 65 34.69 -24.41 -33.20
CA HIS A 65 33.46 -24.96 -33.75
C HIS A 65 32.44 -23.84 -34.02
N GLU A 66 31.79 -23.87 -35.18
CA GLU A 66 30.75 -22.90 -35.56
C GLU A 66 29.56 -22.92 -34.57
N ASP A 67 29.24 -24.08 -33.99
CA ASP A 67 28.15 -24.25 -33.03
C ASP A 67 28.59 -24.21 -31.55
N ALA A 68 29.76 -23.64 -31.25
CA ALA A 68 30.32 -23.68 -29.89
C ALA A 68 29.37 -23.11 -28.83
N ASP A 69 28.75 -21.95 -29.08
CA ASP A 69 27.83 -21.30 -28.13
C ASP A 69 26.58 -22.15 -27.86
N ILE A 70 25.95 -22.69 -28.91
CA ILE A 70 24.74 -23.52 -28.79
C ILE A 70 25.06 -24.79 -27.99
N LYS A 71 26.16 -25.47 -28.30
CA LYS A 71 26.59 -26.68 -27.57
C LYS A 71 26.98 -26.36 -26.13
N PHE A 72 27.64 -25.23 -25.89
CA PHE A 72 27.97 -24.79 -24.54
C PHE A 72 26.72 -24.56 -23.68
N ARG A 73 25.72 -23.86 -24.22
CA ARG A 73 24.43 -23.64 -23.53
C ARG A 73 23.69 -24.94 -23.23
N LYS A 74 23.67 -25.88 -24.19
CA LYS A 74 23.11 -27.23 -23.97
C LYS A 74 23.85 -27.98 -22.85
N VAL A 75 25.19 -28.00 -22.88
CA VAL A 75 26.03 -28.65 -21.85
C VAL A 75 25.83 -28.03 -20.46
N ALA A 76 25.72 -26.70 -20.38
CA ALA A 76 25.40 -26.00 -19.13
C ALA A 76 24.01 -26.38 -18.60
N THR A 77 23.00 -26.39 -19.47
CA THR A 77 21.62 -26.74 -19.13
C THR A 77 21.53 -28.19 -18.62
N ALA A 78 22.17 -29.14 -19.31
CA ALA A 78 22.22 -30.54 -18.90
C ALA A 78 22.86 -30.72 -17.53
N TYR A 79 23.95 -30.00 -17.25
CA TYR A 79 24.60 -30.04 -15.95
C TYR A 79 23.75 -29.41 -14.84
N GLU A 80 23.07 -28.29 -15.10
CA GLU A 80 22.17 -27.66 -14.12
C GLU A 80 21.04 -28.59 -13.69
N ILE A 81 20.42 -29.27 -14.64
CA ILE A 81 19.31 -30.21 -14.40
C ILE A 81 19.80 -31.45 -13.63
N LEU A 82 20.91 -32.05 -14.06
CA LEU A 82 21.40 -33.31 -13.49
C LEU A 82 22.16 -33.14 -12.16
N ARG A 83 22.66 -31.94 -11.87
CA ARG A 83 23.39 -31.64 -10.63
C ARG A 83 22.49 -31.51 -9.41
N ASP A 84 21.30 -30.93 -9.59
CA ASP A 84 20.31 -30.77 -8.53
C ASP A 84 19.49 -32.06 -8.41
N ASP A 85 19.57 -32.74 -7.26
CA ASP A 85 18.92 -34.05 -7.07
C ASP A 85 17.41 -33.99 -7.30
N GLU A 86 16.76 -32.87 -6.95
CA GLU A 86 15.32 -32.76 -7.16
C GLU A 86 15.00 -32.55 -8.65
N GLN A 87 15.83 -31.79 -9.38
CA GLN A 87 15.65 -31.61 -10.83
C GLN A 87 15.98 -32.87 -11.60
N ARG A 88 17.02 -33.61 -11.18
CA ARG A 88 17.36 -34.92 -11.74
C ARG A 88 16.23 -35.91 -11.55
N LYS A 89 15.62 -35.97 -10.36
CA LYS A 89 14.43 -36.81 -10.11
C LYS A 89 13.26 -36.44 -11.01
N ASP A 90 13.01 -35.15 -11.20
CA ASP A 90 11.92 -34.68 -12.06
C ASP A 90 12.19 -35.02 -13.53
N TYR A 91 13.44 -34.88 -13.96
CA TYR A 91 13.88 -35.24 -15.30
C TYR A 91 13.82 -36.75 -15.53
N ASP A 92 14.29 -37.55 -14.58
CA ASP A 92 14.22 -39.01 -14.59
C ASP A 92 12.75 -39.48 -14.63
N TYR A 93 11.87 -38.84 -13.85
CA TYR A 93 10.43 -39.13 -13.88
C TYR A 93 9.81 -38.79 -15.23
N MET A 94 10.24 -37.71 -15.88
CA MET A 94 9.81 -37.38 -17.25
C MET A 94 10.25 -38.43 -18.26
N LEU A 95 11.50 -38.92 -18.17
CA LEU A 95 12.01 -39.96 -19.05
C LEU A 95 11.24 -41.28 -18.89
N ASP A 96 10.83 -41.61 -17.66
CA ASP A 96 10.10 -42.85 -17.36
C ASP A 96 8.59 -42.76 -17.69
N ASN A 97 8.00 -41.56 -17.69
CA ASN A 97 6.54 -41.33 -17.88
C ASN A 97 6.27 -40.26 -18.96
N PRO A 98 6.62 -40.50 -20.23
CA PRO A 98 6.51 -39.49 -21.30
C PRO A 98 5.06 -39.04 -21.62
N GLU A 99 4.07 -39.82 -21.24
CA GLU A 99 2.63 -39.53 -21.44
C GLU A 99 2.13 -38.33 -20.63
N GLU A 100 2.78 -37.98 -19.51
CA GLU A 100 2.34 -36.91 -18.60
C GLU A 100 2.87 -35.51 -19.00
N ALA A 101 2.81 -35.16 -20.28
CA ALA A 101 3.42 -33.93 -20.82
C ALA A 101 3.04 -32.64 -20.05
N TYR A 102 1.77 -32.48 -19.67
CA TYR A 102 1.29 -31.31 -18.92
C TYR A 102 1.93 -31.21 -17.52
N TYR A 103 2.11 -32.34 -16.84
CA TYR A 103 2.71 -32.38 -15.50
C TYR A 103 4.19 -31.97 -15.56
N HIS A 104 4.95 -32.54 -16.51
CA HIS A 104 6.36 -32.21 -16.69
C HIS A 104 6.57 -30.75 -17.06
N TYR A 105 5.74 -30.22 -17.96
CA TYR A 105 5.73 -28.80 -18.29
C TYR A 105 5.48 -27.93 -17.06
N TYR A 106 4.39 -28.19 -16.32
CA TYR A 106 4.06 -27.45 -15.11
C TYR A 106 5.20 -27.48 -14.09
N LYS A 107 5.82 -28.64 -13.86
CA LYS A 107 6.89 -28.83 -12.87
C LYS A 107 8.15 -28.07 -13.25
N TYR A 108 8.56 -28.15 -14.51
CA TYR A 108 9.70 -27.41 -15.05
C TYR A 108 9.53 -25.90 -14.91
N TYR A 109 8.39 -25.35 -15.35
CA TYR A 109 8.14 -23.91 -15.27
C TYR A 109 7.96 -23.43 -13.84
N LYS A 110 7.27 -24.20 -12.99
CA LYS A 110 7.12 -23.88 -11.57
C LYS A 110 8.47 -23.65 -10.92
N ARG A 111 9.44 -24.55 -11.10
CA ARG A 111 10.76 -24.40 -10.45
C ARG A 111 11.53 -23.17 -10.97
N ARG A 112 11.40 -22.83 -12.25
CA ARG A 112 12.05 -21.63 -12.82
C ARG A 112 11.38 -20.31 -12.40
N LEU A 113 10.06 -20.32 -12.22
CA LEU A 113 9.26 -19.12 -11.94
C LEU A 113 9.01 -18.87 -10.46
N THR A 114 9.06 -19.90 -9.60
CA THR A 114 8.86 -19.71 -8.16
C THR A 114 9.98 -18.87 -7.58
N PRO A 115 9.69 -17.70 -6.97
CA PRO A 115 10.72 -16.89 -6.34
C PRO A 115 11.36 -17.69 -5.21
N LYS A 116 12.69 -17.59 -5.08
CA LYS A 116 13.44 -18.26 -4.01
C LYS A 116 13.12 -17.71 -2.61
N VAL A 117 12.55 -16.51 -2.55
CA VAL A 117 12.13 -15.85 -1.31
C VAL A 117 10.62 -15.97 -1.14
N ASP A 118 10.17 -16.23 0.09
CA ASP A 118 8.74 -16.21 0.40
C ASP A 118 8.20 -14.79 0.22
N VAL A 119 7.23 -14.65 -0.68
CA VAL A 119 6.57 -13.38 -1.00
C VAL A 119 5.99 -12.72 0.25
N ARG A 120 5.56 -13.50 1.25
CA ARG A 120 5.01 -13.00 2.52
C ARG A 120 6.02 -12.17 3.30
N ILE A 121 7.29 -12.57 3.29
CA ILE A 121 8.37 -11.85 3.98
C ILE A 121 8.57 -10.49 3.29
N VAL A 122 8.59 -10.48 1.96
CA VAL A 122 8.75 -9.24 1.18
C VAL A 122 7.59 -8.28 1.47
N VAL A 123 6.36 -8.79 1.52
CA VAL A 123 5.18 -7.99 1.88
C VAL A 123 5.28 -7.45 3.30
N ALA A 124 5.66 -8.27 4.28
CA ALA A 124 5.82 -7.80 5.66
C ALA A 124 6.88 -6.69 5.79
N VAL A 125 8.04 -6.85 5.14
CA VAL A 125 9.13 -5.86 5.15
C VAL A 125 8.73 -4.56 4.45
N THR A 126 8.00 -4.63 3.34
CA THR A 126 7.53 -3.41 2.67
C THR A 126 6.52 -2.65 3.53
N ILE A 127 5.58 -3.37 4.17
CA ILE A 127 4.59 -2.79 5.10
C ILE A 127 5.28 -2.17 6.33
N THR A 128 6.33 -2.79 6.89
CA THR A 128 7.08 -2.19 8.02
C THR A 128 7.77 -0.89 7.59
N ILE A 129 8.45 -0.88 6.44
CA ILE A 129 9.11 0.32 5.91
C ILE A 129 8.10 1.45 5.69
N ILE A 130 6.98 1.16 5.02
CA ILE A 130 5.92 2.14 4.77
C ILE A 130 5.37 2.67 6.10
N SER A 131 5.12 1.79 7.07
CA SER A 131 4.61 2.17 8.39
C SER A 131 5.57 3.12 9.14
N ILE A 132 6.88 2.87 9.08
CA ILE A 132 7.90 3.73 9.68
C ILE A 132 7.91 5.09 8.98
N LEU A 133 7.95 5.10 7.64
CA LEU A 133 7.96 6.35 6.86
C LEU A 133 6.71 7.19 7.13
N GLN A 134 5.53 6.57 7.21
CA GLN A 134 4.29 7.26 7.55
C GLN A 134 4.33 7.89 8.94
N TYR A 135 4.83 7.18 9.94
CA TYR A 135 4.96 7.70 11.31
C TYR A 135 5.94 8.89 11.35
N LEU A 136 7.09 8.77 10.70
CA LEU A 136 8.07 9.85 10.61
C LEU A 136 7.50 11.07 9.88
N GLN A 137 6.80 10.87 8.77
CA GLN A 137 6.17 11.95 8.01
C GLN A 137 5.05 12.64 8.80
N LYS A 138 4.22 11.89 9.55
CA LYS A 138 3.21 12.47 10.45
C LYS A 138 3.84 13.28 11.56
N ARG A 139 4.88 12.75 12.21
CA ARG A 139 5.64 13.47 13.23
C ARG A 139 6.24 14.75 12.69
N HIS A 140 6.83 14.71 11.49
CA HIS A 140 7.40 15.90 10.86
C HIS A 140 6.35 16.98 10.60
N ARG A 141 5.19 16.61 10.01
CA ARG A 141 4.08 17.55 9.78
C ARG A 141 3.55 18.15 11.09
N TYR A 142 3.41 17.34 12.14
CA TYR A 142 3.00 17.84 13.46
C TYR A 142 3.97 18.91 13.99
N GLU A 143 5.27 18.64 13.92
CA GLU A 143 6.32 19.59 14.33
C GLU A 143 6.27 20.89 13.50
N GLU A 144 6.07 20.80 12.18
CA GLU A 144 5.90 21.97 11.32
C GLU A 144 4.70 22.82 11.72
N ALA A 145 3.56 22.18 12.05
CA ALA A 145 2.36 22.88 12.48
C ALA A 145 2.57 23.61 13.81
N ILE A 146 3.26 22.99 14.78
CA ILE A 146 3.62 23.63 16.05
C ILE A 146 4.58 24.80 15.83
N ASN A 147 5.61 24.62 15.00
CA ASN A 147 6.55 25.69 14.68
C ASN A 147 5.86 26.87 13.99
N TYR A 148 4.92 26.60 13.07
CA TYR A 148 4.09 27.63 12.45
C TYR A 148 3.21 28.36 13.48
N ALA A 149 2.59 27.62 14.40
CA ALA A 149 1.79 28.21 15.47
C ALA A 149 2.63 29.13 16.38
N MET A 150 3.85 28.71 16.73
CA MET A 150 4.78 29.49 17.55
C MET A 150 5.24 30.79 16.88
N GLN A 151 5.40 30.78 15.56
CA GLN A 151 5.78 31.98 14.78
C GLN A 151 4.63 32.98 14.63
N ASN A 152 3.39 32.50 14.58
CA ASN A 152 2.24 33.35 14.36
C ASN A 152 1.87 34.10 15.66
N PRO A 153 1.83 35.46 15.63
CA PRO A 153 1.59 36.26 16.83
C PRO A 153 0.23 35.98 17.47
N LYS A 154 -0.77 35.53 16.70
CA LYS A 154 -2.10 35.22 17.22
C LYS A 154 -2.06 34.10 18.27
N PHE A 155 -1.45 32.96 17.94
CA PHE A 155 -1.39 31.81 18.84
C PHE A 155 -0.42 32.06 20.01
N ARG A 156 0.70 32.74 19.74
CA ARG A 156 1.64 33.15 20.78
C ARG A 156 0.99 34.04 21.83
N ASN A 157 0.20 35.03 21.41
CA ASN A 157 -0.49 35.92 22.35
C ASN A 157 -1.57 35.17 23.14
N GLN A 158 -2.29 34.23 22.51
CA GLN A 158 -3.26 33.37 23.19
C GLN A 158 -2.59 32.50 24.26
N ALA A 159 -1.47 31.85 23.93
CA ALA A 159 -0.70 31.05 24.88
C ALA A 159 -0.13 31.91 26.03
N MET A 160 0.36 33.12 25.75
CA MET A 160 0.82 34.06 26.78
C MET A 160 -0.29 34.49 27.75
N GLN A 161 -1.54 34.61 27.26
CA GLN A 161 -2.70 34.91 28.12
C GLN A 161 -3.03 33.75 29.04
N VAL A 162 -2.97 32.51 28.54
CA VAL A 162 -3.16 31.29 29.35
C VAL A 162 -2.09 31.21 30.44
N ILE A 163 -0.81 31.45 30.11
CA ILE A 163 0.29 31.50 31.10
C ILE A 163 -0.01 32.50 32.22
N HIS A 164 -0.51 33.70 31.87
CA HIS A 164 -0.85 34.74 32.84
C HIS A 164 -2.04 34.35 33.71
N GLN A 165 -3.03 33.66 33.14
CA GLN A 165 -4.22 33.18 33.85
C GLN A 165 -3.89 32.03 34.82
N GLU A 166 -3.04 31.09 34.42
CA GLU A 166 -2.70 29.90 35.22
C GLU A 166 -1.62 30.18 36.28
N GLY A 167 -1.01 31.37 36.28
CA GLY A 167 0.00 31.75 37.28
C GLY A 167 1.30 30.93 37.21
N LEU A 168 1.52 30.17 36.13
CA LEU A 168 2.66 29.25 35.96
C LEU A 168 4.03 29.94 35.95
N LEU A 169 4.06 31.24 35.63
CA LEU A 169 5.28 32.06 35.70
C LEU A 169 5.61 32.60 37.11
N SER A 170 4.62 32.77 37.99
CA SER A 170 4.83 33.41 39.31
C SER A 170 5.12 32.41 40.44
N SER A 171 4.61 31.17 40.34
CA SER A 171 4.80 30.13 41.36
C SER A 171 6.24 29.63 41.50
N ASN A 172 7.05 29.72 40.43
CA ASN A 172 8.47 29.34 40.44
C ASN A 172 9.43 30.45 40.88
N ILE A 173 8.95 31.69 41.01
CA ILE A 173 9.77 32.83 41.50
C ILE A 173 9.92 32.76 43.03
N ASN A 174 8.92 32.23 43.74
CA ASN A 174 8.94 32.15 45.21
C ASN A 174 9.61 30.89 45.79
N THR A 175 9.70 29.79 45.04
CA THR A 175 10.34 28.53 45.49
C THR A 175 11.84 28.44 45.21
N LYS A 176 12.40 29.27 44.32
CA LYS A 176 13.83 29.29 43.97
C LYS A 176 14.60 30.47 44.58
N LYS A 177 14.36 30.77 45.86
CA LYS A 177 15.25 31.69 46.61
C LYS A 177 16.58 31.04 47.01
N ASN A 178 16.83 29.79 46.61
CA ASN A 178 18.10 29.10 46.87
C ASN A 178 18.56 28.27 45.66
N LYS A 179 19.82 28.51 45.25
CA LYS A 179 20.63 27.87 44.20
C LYS A 179 20.55 28.47 42.78
N ASN A 180 21.64 29.17 42.43
CA ASN A 180 22.13 29.63 41.13
C ASN A 180 21.17 30.45 40.25
N LYS A 181 21.56 31.71 40.05
CA LYS A 181 20.97 32.66 39.10
C LYS A 181 21.18 32.10 37.68
N LYS A 182 20.18 31.38 37.13
CA LYS A 182 20.18 30.88 35.76
C LYS A 182 20.60 31.97 34.77
N SER A 183 21.36 31.58 33.75
CA SER A 183 21.80 32.51 32.69
C SER A 183 20.58 33.08 31.96
N LYS A 184 20.71 34.29 31.40
CA LYS A 184 19.63 34.96 30.65
C LYS A 184 19.10 34.09 29.51
N ASP A 185 19.96 33.31 28.88
CA ASP A 185 19.59 32.43 27.77
C ASP A 185 18.85 31.18 28.24
N GLU A 186 19.20 30.63 29.41
CA GLU A 186 18.47 29.50 30.01
C GLU A 186 17.03 29.89 30.37
N ARG A 187 16.84 31.12 30.86
CA ARG A 187 15.50 31.66 31.16
C ARG A 187 14.65 31.80 29.91
N LYS A 188 15.23 32.31 28.82
CA LYS A 188 14.54 32.42 27.53
C LYS A 188 14.14 31.05 26.98
N GLN A 189 15.03 30.06 27.08
CA GLN A 189 14.72 28.69 26.64
C GLN A 189 13.62 28.05 27.50
N GLU A 190 13.60 28.31 28.82
CA GLU A 190 12.55 27.83 29.70
C GLU A 190 11.20 28.49 29.38
N GLU A 191 11.18 29.82 29.15
CA GLU A 191 10.00 30.55 28.68
C GLU A 191 9.50 30.04 27.32
N GLU A 192 10.39 29.78 26.37
CA GLU A 192 10.04 29.25 25.05
C GLU A 192 9.51 27.81 25.10
N ARG A 193 10.05 26.96 25.99
CA ARG A 193 9.54 25.60 26.23
C ARG A 193 8.13 25.62 26.82
N VAL A 194 7.91 26.42 27.86
CA VAL A 194 6.58 26.55 28.49
C VAL A 194 5.57 27.10 27.48
N LEU A 195 5.98 28.09 26.67
CA LEU A 195 5.14 28.62 25.60
C LEU A 195 4.78 27.53 24.57
N ARG A 196 5.76 26.72 24.17
CA ARG A 196 5.54 25.61 23.24
C ARG A 196 4.58 24.56 23.80
N GLU A 197 4.74 24.17 25.06
CA GLU A 197 3.86 23.21 25.75
C GLU A 197 2.41 23.69 25.76
N ILE A 198 2.19 24.96 26.08
CA ILE A 198 0.84 25.55 26.10
C ILE A 198 0.25 25.67 24.70
N VAL A 199 1.07 25.95 23.69
CA VAL A 199 0.63 25.93 22.29
C VAL A 199 0.26 24.51 21.85
N GLU A 200 1.02 23.49 22.27
CA GLU A 200 0.71 22.08 22.01
C GLU A 200 -0.61 21.65 22.67
N ASP A 201 -0.90 22.12 23.89
CA ASP A 201 -2.11 21.78 24.63
C ASP A 201 -3.35 22.58 24.21
N SER A 202 -3.17 23.85 23.83
CA SER A 202 -4.28 24.75 23.48
C SER A 202 -4.76 24.60 22.04
N ILE A 203 -3.94 24.08 21.13
CA ILE A 203 -4.32 23.91 19.72
C ILE A 203 -4.79 22.48 19.49
N ASP A 204 -6.11 22.32 19.33
CA ASP A 204 -6.73 21.09 18.83
C ASP A 204 -6.47 20.96 17.32
N ILE A 205 -5.25 20.53 16.96
CA ILE A 205 -4.84 20.34 15.57
C ILE A 205 -5.51 19.06 15.03
N LYS A 206 -6.64 19.22 14.34
CA LYS A 206 -7.36 18.10 13.70
C LYS A 206 -6.82 17.78 12.31
N GLY A 207 -6.97 16.52 11.92
CA GLY A 207 -6.64 16.05 10.56
C GLY A 207 -5.16 15.72 10.35
N GLY A 208 -4.62 16.10 9.19
CA GLY A 208 -3.29 15.66 8.71
C GLY A 208 -2.08 16.17 9.50
N TYR A 209 -2.30 17.05 10.47
CA TYR A 209 -1.30 17.66 11.35
C TYR A 209 -1.53 17.30 12.82
N SER A 210 -2.37 16.31 13.12
CA SER A 210 -2.62 15.84 14.48
C SER A 210 -1.42 15.11 15.08
N LYS A 211 -1.38 15.01 16.41
CA LYS A 211 -0.33 14.28 17.15
C LYS A 211 -0.30 12.82 16.70
N PRO A 212 0.87 12.29 16.29
CA PRO A 212 0.95 10.93 15.75
C PRO A 212 0.54 9.92 16.82
N THR A 213 -0.52 9.17 16.52
CA THR A 213 -1.06 8.14 17.42
C THR A 213 -0.71 6.75 16.89
N TYR A 214 -0.60 5.73 17.74
CA TYR A 214 -0.29 4.37 17.28
C TYR A 214 -1.35 3.80 16.31
N GLN A 215 -2.62 4.20 16.46
CA GLN A 215 -3.72 3.79 15.57
C GLN A 215 -3.54 4.27 14.11
N ASP A 216 -2.67 5.25 13.89
CA ASP A 216 -2.38 5.79 12.56
C ASP A 216 -1.40 4.94 11.76
N VAL A 217 -0.70 4.02 12.40
CA VAL A 217 0.32 3.20 11.77
C VAL A 217 -0.35 2.11 10.96
N LEU A 218 0.04 1.96 9.68
CA LEU A 218 -0.58 1.03 8.74
C LEU A 218 -0.62 -0.41 9.25
N TRP A 219 0.45 -0.89 9.91
CA TRP A 219 0.45 -2.19 10.57
C TRP A 219 -0.69 -2.37 11.58
N ILE A 220 -0.90 -1.37 12.43
CA ILE A 220 -1.96 -1.40 13.45
C ILE A 220 -3.32 -1.32 12.78
N GLN A 221 -3.46 -0.47 11.76
CA GLN A 221 -4.70 -0.40 10.98
C GLN A 221 -5.05 -1.75 10.35
N LEU A 222 -4.08 -2.45 9.76
CA LEU A 222 -4.31 -3.75 9.11
C LEU A 222 -4.76 -4.82 10.12
N VAL A 223 -4.22 -4.78 11.35
CA VAL A 223 -4.62 -5.69 12.44
C VAL A 223 -6.02 -5.39 12.96
N VAL A 224 -6.41 -4.12 13.09
CA VAL A 224 -7.72 -3.73 13.64
C VAL A 224 -8.82 -3.72 12.57
N LEU A 225 -8.48 -3.55 11.30
CA LEU A 225 -9.41 -3.56 10.16
C LEU A 225 -10.39 -4.74 10.15
N PRO A 226 -9.97 -6.02 10.31
CA PRO A 226 -10.91 -7.14 10.33
C PRO A 226 -11.94 -7.02 11.46
N PHE A 227 -11.54 -6.52 12.63
CA PHE A 227 -12.46 -6.30 13.73
C PHE A 227 -13.53 -5.25 13.38
N TYR A 228 -13.11 -4.10 12.85
CA TYR A 228 -14.07 -3.07 12.41
C TYR A 228 -14.97 -3.55 11.27
N LEU A 229 -14.45 -4.34 10.33
CA LEU A 229 -15.26 -4.95 9.28
C LEU A 229 -16.36 -5.84 9.86
N VAL A 230 -16.04 -6.69 10.85
CA VAL A 230 -17.05 -7.56 11.48
C VAL A 230 -18.11 -6.74 12.21
N VAL A 231 -17.71 -5.71 12.98
CA VAL A 231 -18.64 -4.81 13.66
C VAL A 231 -19.56 -4.12 12.65
N TYR A 232 -18.99 -3.61 11.56
CA TYR A 232 -19.73 -2.94 10.49
C TYR A 232 -20.70 -3.89 9.78
N VAL A 233 -20.27 -5.09 9.42
CA VAL A 233 -21.12 -6.11 8.78
C VAL A 233 -22.26 -6.50 9.71
N LYS A 234 -22.00 -6.68 11.01
CA LYS A 234 -23.05 -6.96 12.00
C LYS A 234 -24.07 -5.82 12.08
N TRP A 235 -23.60 -4.58 12.10
CA TRP A 235 -24.46 -3.40 12.07
C TRP A 235 -25.29 -3.35 10.78
N LEU A 236 -24.67 -3.61 9.63
CA LEU A 236 -25.31 -3.61 8.31
C LEU A 236 -26.38 -4.70 8.19
N LEU A 237 -26.09 -5.92 8.63
CA LEU A 237 -27.06 -7.03 8.64
C LEU A 237 -28.26 -6.70 9.54
N ARG A 238 -28.01 -6.15 10.73
CA ARG A 238 -29.08 -5.68 11.63
C ARG A 238 -29.91 -4.58 10.97
N TRP A 239 -29.28 -3.64 10.27
CA TRP A 239 -29.94 -2.55 9.57
C TRP A 239 -30.83 -3.07 8.42
N ILE A 240 -30.28 -3.92 7.55
CA ILE A 240 -31.00 -4.53 6.43
C ILE A 240 -32.19 -5.34 6.94
N TRP A 241 -31.99 -6.15 7.99
CA TRP A 241 -33.06 -6.92 8.59
C TRP A 241 -34.20 -6.04 9.11
N LYS A 242 -33.88 -5.02 9.91
CA LYS A 242 -34.86 -4.09 10.51
C LYS A 242 -35.63 -3.27 9.48
N PHE A 243 -34.95 -2.69 8.49
CA PHE A 243 -35.55 -1.66 7.63
C PHE A 243 -35.91 -2.16 6.24
N TRP A 244 -35.21 -3.17 5.72
CA TRP A 244 -35.48 -3.68 4.38
C TRP A 244 -36.50 -4.82 4.40
N PHE A 245 -36.36 -5.76 5.34
CA PHE A 245 -37.28 -6.89 5.47
C PHE A 245 -38.46 -6.60 6.41
N LEU A 246 -38.20 -6.06 7.61
CA LEU A 246 -39.25 -5.79 8.61
C LEU A 246 -40.00 -4.46 8.42
N LYS A 247 -39.48 -3.55 7.58
CA LYS A 247 -40.06 -2.22 7.30
C LYS A 247 -40.51 -1.45 8.56
N LEU A 248 -39.72 -1.54 9.63
CA LEU A 248 -40.00 -0.79 10.86
C LEU A 248 -39.81 0.72 10.63
N GLU A 249 -40.57 1.53 11.37
CA GLU A 249 -40.31 2.97 11.42
C GLU A 249 -38.94 3.25 12.04
N TYR A 250 -38.26 4.30 11.54
CA TYR A 250 -36.96 4.69 12.06
C TYR A 250 -37.07 5.17 13.50
N GLY A 251 -36.29 4.59 14.40
CA GLY A 251 -36.11 5.09 15.77
C GLY A 251 -35.33 6.40 15.79
N MET A 252 -35.19 7.00 16.98
CA MET A 252 -34.50 8.28 17.13
C MET A 252 -33.02 8.19 16.74
N GLU A 253 -32.32 7.13 17.16
CA GLU A 253 -30.92 6.90 16.80
C GLU A 253 -30.72 6.74 15.29
N GLU A 254 -31.64 6.03 14.62
CA GLU A 254 -31.56 5.82 13.17
C GLU A 254 -31.92 7.10 12.39
N LYS A 255 -32.84 7.91 12.90
CA LYS A 255 -33.13 9.26 12.36
C LYS A 255 -31.94 10.19 12.50
N GLU A 256 -31.28 10.21 13.65
CA GLU A 256 -30.04 10.97 13.86
C GLU A 256 -28.97 10.53 12.87
N TYR A 257 -28.74 9.21 12.76
CA TYR A 257 -27.78 8.63 11.81
C TYR A 257 -28.03 9.09 10.38
N LEU A 258 -29.28 8.96 9.90
CA LEU A 258 -29.65 9.37 8.55
C LEU A 258 -29.51 10.89 8.34
N THR A 259 -29.85 11.69 9.36
CA THR A 259 -29.81 13.16 9.30
C THR A 259 -28.39 13.66 9.11
N TYR A 260 -27.46 13.32 10.01
CA TYR A 260 -26.09 13.83 9.90
C TYR A 260 -25.35 13.24 8.70
N LYS A 261 -25.67 11.98 8.33
CA LYS A 261 -25.10 11.35 7.14
C LYS A 261 -25.59 12.03 5.86
N GLY A 262 -26.88 12.39 5.80
CA GLY A 262 -27.47 13.13 4.68
C GLY A 262 -26.86 14.53 4.52
N LEU A 263 -26.52 15.19 5.63
CA LEU A 263 -25.82 16.48 5.66
C LEU A 263 -24.32 16.38 5.32
N GLY A 264 -23.74 15.17 5.31
CA GLY A 264 -22.33 14.94 5.05
C GLY A 264 -21.42 15.21 6.25
N PHE A 265 -21.97 15.24 7.46
CA PHE A 265 -21.18 15.42 8.68
C PHE A 265 -20.48 14.13 9.11
N THR A 266 -19.32 14.28 9.76
CA THR A 266 -18.68 13.18 10.47
C THR A 266 -19.38 12.95 11.81
N GLN A 267 -19.35 11.71 12.31
CA GLN A 267 -19.97 11.38 13.60
C GLN A 267 -19.42 12.24 14.75
N GLN A 268 -18.11 12.46 14.77
CA GLN A 268 -17.45 13.30 15.78
C GLN A 268 -17.93 14.76 15.75
N TYR A 269 -18.14 15.31 14.55
CA TYR A 269 -18.68 16.66 14.39
C TYR A 269 -20.13 16.74 14.89
N TRP A 270 -20.93 15.73 14.57
CA TRP A 270 -22.30 15.63 15.05
C TRP A 270 -22.34 15.57 16.58
N GLU A 271 -21.55 14.69 17.19
CA GLU A 271 -21.47 14.53 18.65
C GLU A 271 -21.05 15.83 19.35
N ALA A 272 -20.10 16.57 18.78
CA ALA A 272 -19.63 17.85 19.30
C ALA A 272 -20.64 19.00 19.18
N LEU A 273 -21.70 18.84 18.38
CA LEU A 273 -22.69 19.89 18.16
C LEU A 273 -23.57 20.11 19.40
N ASP A 274 -23.95 21.36 19.64
CA ASP A 274 -24.85 21.72 20.74
C ASP A 274 -26.23 21.06 20.60
N LYS A 275 -26.86 20.77 21.74
CA LYS A 275 -28.14 20.06 21.81
C LYS A 275 -29.26 20.79 21.05
N TYR A 276 -29.31 22.11 21.18
CA TYR A 276 -30.29 22.94 20.46
C TYR A 276 -30.15 22.82 18.94
N SER A 277 -28.91 22.79 18.46
CA SER A 277 -28.63 22.68 17.03
C SER A 277 -29.04 21.30 16.49
N LYS A 278 -28.78 20.22 17.25
CA LYS A 278 -29.24 18.86 16.92
C LYS A 278 -30.77 18.77 16.86
N GLU A 279 -31.45 19.36 17.85
CA GLU A 279 -32.92 19.38 17.90
C GLU A 279 -33.53 20.13 16.71
N ASN A 280 -32.94 21.26 16.30
CA ASN A 280 -33.39 22.00 15.11
C ASN A 280 -33.25 21.15 13.83
N TYR A 281 -32.13 20.44 13.65
CA TYR A 281 -31.97 19.54 12.50
C TYR A 281 -32.96 18.38 12.50
N LEU A 282 -33.22 17.79 13.67
CA LEU A 282 -34.20 16.71 13.81
C LEU A 282 -35.64 17.18 13.60
N SER A 283 -36.00 18.39 14.04
CA SER A 283 -37.33 18.96 13.84
C SER A 283 -37.68 19.20 12.37
N ARG A 284 -36.67 19.29 11.49
CA ARG A 284 -36.83 19.49 10.05
C ARG A 284 -37.03 18.18 9.28
N ASP A 285 -37.09 17.04 9.96
CA ASP A 285 -37.28 15.71 9.35
C ASP A 285 -36.28 15.41 8.20
N LEU A 286 -35.02 15.84 8.36
CA LEU A 286 -34.01 15.80 7.30
C LEU A 286 -33.57 14.37 6.90
N TRP A 287 -34.02 13.34 7.61
CA TRP A 287 -33.88 11.94 7.17
C TRP A 287 -34.77 11.60 5.96
N LYS A 288 -35.77 12.42 5.65
CA LYS A 288 -36.56 12.33 4.41
C LYS A 288 -35.78 13.01 3.28
N LYS A 289 -35.64 12.31 2.16
CA LYS A 289 -34.82 12.76 1.02
C LYS A 289 -35.26 14.13 0.47
N GLU A 290 -36.56 14.36 0.34
CA GLU A 290 -37.12 15.62 -0.17
C GLU A 290 -36.77 16.82 0.71
N ASN A 291 -36.93 16.67 2.04
CA ASN A 291 -36.59 17.72 3.01
C ASN A 291 -35.08 17.99 3.07
N LEU A 292 -34.26 16.97 2.87
CA LEU A 292 -32.82 17.12 2.80
C LEU A 292 -32.40 17.95 1.57
N GLU A 293 -33.02 17.69 0.42
CA GLU A 293 -32.72 18.40 -0.83
C GLU A 293 -33.15 19.86 -0.76
N SER A 294 -34.35 20.14 -0.23
CA SER A 294 -34.80 21.52 -0.01
C SER A 294 -33.86 22.27 0.93
N TYR A 295 -33.46 21.64 2.04
CA TYR A 295 -32.55 22.27 3.00
C TYR A 295 -31.15 22.53 2.44
N LYS A 296 -30.61 21.63 1.61
CA LYS A 296 -29.33 21.86 0.92
C LYS A 296 -29.41 23.04 -0.04
N LEU A 297 -30.53 23.20 -0.73
CA LEU A 297 -30.77 24.31 -1.63
C LEU A 297 -30.88 25.64 -0.87
N GLU A 298 -31.56 25.65 0.28
CA GLU A 298 -31.61 26.82 1.19
C GLU A 298 -30.20 27.22 1.65
N LEU A 299 -29.38 26.27 2.10
CA LEU A 299 -28.00 26.53 2.52
C LEU A 299 -27.14 27.10 1.39
N GLU A 300 -27.30 26.60 0.17
CA GLU A 300 -26.59 27.11 -0.99
C GLU A 300 -27.00 28.55 -1.31
N GLN A 301 -28.31 28.85 -1.26
CA GLN A 301 -28.82 30.21 -1.46
C GLN A 301 -28.29 31.17 -0.40
N GLU A 302 -28.35 30.82 0.88
CA GLU A 302 -27.79 31.62 1.97
C GLU A 302 -26.29 31.88 1.79
N TYR A 303 -25.54 30.83 1.41
CA TYR A 303 -24.11 30.96 1.15
C TYR A 303 -23.84 31.93 -0.02
N ARG A 304 -24.62 31.84 -1.10
CA ARG A 304 -24.53 32.76 -2.24
C ARG A 304 -24.84 34.19 -1.86
N VAL A 305 -25.84 34.42 -1.01
CA VAL A 305 -26.17 35.76 -0.48
C VAL A 305 -25.03 36.30 0.38
N LYS A 306 -24.53 35.53 1.35
CA LYS A 306 -23.39 35.92 2.20
C LYS A 306 -22.14 36.23 1.37
N LEU A 307 -21.87 35.42 0.35
CA LEU A 307 -20.77 35.66 -0.59
C LEU A 307 -21.01 36.96 -1.35
N ALA A 308 -22.21 37.18 -1.89
CA ALA A 308 -22.58 38.39 -2.62
C ALA A 308 -22.49 39.66 -1.77
N GLU A 309 -22.80 39.58 -0.48
CA GLU A 309 -22.71 40.66 0.51
C GLU A 309 -21.26 40.98 0.90
N SER A 310 -20.41 39.95 0.95
CA SER A 310 -19.02 40.10 1.38
C SER A 310 -18.24 41.11 0.51
N GLY A 311 -17.61 42.08 1.16
CA GLY A 311 -16.86 43.14 0.48
C GLY A 311 -15.74 42.60 -0.41
N ARG A 312 -15.05 41.54 0.04
CA ARG A 312 -13.98 40.86 -0.70
C ARG A 312 -14.48 40.25 -2.02
N HIS A 313 -15.65 39.60 -2.01
CA HIS A 313 -16.23 39.04 -3.22
C HIS A 313 -16.80 40.11 -4.15
N LYS A 314 -17.38 41.19 -3.63
CA LYS A 314 -17.77 42.37 -4.44
C LYS A 314 -16.56 42.99 -5.14
N MET A 315 -15.42 43.14 -4.46
CA MET A 315 -14.17 43.61 -5.05
C MET A 315 -13.63 42.66 -6.12
N TRP A 316 -13.61 41.35 -5.83
CA TRP A 316 -13.18 40.34 -6.80
C TRP A 316 -14.06 40.34 -8.06
N ARG A 317 -15.39 40.46 -7.92
CA ARG A 317 -16.30 40.60 -9.08
C ARG A 317 -16.03 41.85 -9.91
N ARG A 318 -15.71 43.00 -9.27
CA ARG A 318 -15.33 44.24 -9.97
C ARG A 318 -13.99 44.08 -10.69
N TYR A 319 -13.01 43.40 -10.08
CA TYR A 319 -11.72 43.09 -10.68
C TYR A 319 -11.85 42.18 -11.91
N MET A 320 -12.67 41.12 -11.82
CA MET A 320 -12.96 40.24 -12.97
C MET A 320 -13.68 41.00 -14.10
N LYS A 321 -14.59 41.93 -13.78
CA LYS A 321 -15.21 42.81 -14.79
C LYS A 321 -14.23 43.80 -15.44
N LYS A 322 -13.12 44.14 -14.78
CA LYS A 322 -12.07 45.03 -15.27
C LYS A 322 -10.92 44.28 -15.97
N GLY A 323 -11.12 43.02 -16.35
CA GLY A 323 -10.18 42.26 -17.18
C GLY A 323 -9.42 41.14 -16.48
N GLY A 324 -9.52 41.00 -15.15
CA GLY A 324 -8.90 39.89 -14.41
C GLY A 324 -7.39 39.71 -14.66
N PRO A 325 -6.80 38.58 -14.24
CA PRO A 325 -5.43 38.24 -14.62
C PRO A 325 -5.44 37.71 -16.06
N GLY A 326 -4.79 38.41 -17.00
CA GLY A 326 -4.53 37.91 -18.35
C GLY A 326 -5.03 38.74 -19.53
N GLN A 327 -5.70 39.88 -19.33
CA GLN A 327 -5.98 40.84 -20.43
C GLN A 327 -5.01 42.03 -20.40
N MET A 328 -4.18 42.16 -21.44
CA MET A 328 -3.56 43.44 -21.80
C MET A 328 -4.62 44.30 -22.49
N SER A 329 -5.15 45.31 -21.81
CA SER A 329 -5.98 46.33 -22.46
C SER A 329 -5.04 47.26 -23.23
N PHE A 330 -5.08 47.22 -24.57
CA PHE A 330 -4.50 48.29 -25.39
C PHE A 330 -5.43 49.49 -25.25
N ALA A 331 -4.98 50.54 -24.56
CA ALA A 331 -5.69 51.81 -24.57
C ALA A 331 -5.56 52.41 -25.98
N GLU A 332 -6.68 52.65 -26.65
CA GLU A 332 -6.72 53.51 -27.82
C GLU A 332 -6.66 54.96 -27.30
N ASP A 333 -5.57 55.66 -27.63
CA ASP A 333 -5.29 57.06 -27.27
C ASP A 333 -6.29 58.06 -27.90
#